data_AF-A0A9W6H770-F1
#
_entry.id   AF-A0A9W6H770-F1
#
_cell.length_a   1.000
_cell.length_b   1.000
_cell.length_c   1.000
_cell.angle_alpha   90.00
_cell.angle_beta   90.00
_cell.angle_gamma   90.00
#
_symmetry.space_group_name_H-M   'P 1'
#
loop_
_entity.id
_entity.type
_entity.pdbx_description
1 polymer ?
#
loop_
_entity_poly.entity_id
_entity_poly.type
_entity_poly.pdbx_seq_one_letter_code
_entity_poly.pdbx_strand_id
1 'polypeptide(L)'
;MEIAELVVISIQNATQAFNKSDVSLAEEVIANDNKIDELTVLLDELSIQILARQQPVARDLRIVVSALRISASLERMGDMAEHIAQLARYRFPDKVVPKSLRSTFAEMGRLDVLIATKLAELLRTQDLALADEIRNEDDEIDELHVSVFDKVLGETWKGEAVDTVDATLASRYHERFADHAVSIAKKVQYLGTGDWAPELAS
;
A
#
# COMPACT_ATOMS: atom_id res chain seq x y z
N MET A 1 7.47 4.93 12.04
CA MET A 1 8.25 5.69 11.04
C MET A 1 9.08 4.75 10.19
N GLU A 2 9.99 3.98 10.77
CA GLU A 2 10.85 3.03 10.03
C GLU A 2 10.05 2.10 9.08
N ILE A 3 8.98 1.44 9.57
CA ILE A 3 8.13 0.57 8.74
C ILE A 3 7.55 1.34 7.52
N ALA A 4 7.05 2.56 7.72
CA ALA A 4 6.46 3.35 6.64
C ALA A 4 7.51 3.77 5.60
N GLU A 5 8.74 4.09 6.03
CA GLU A 5 9.85 4.41 5.12
C GLU A 5 10.28 3.19 4.30
N LEU A 6 10.27 1.99 4.90
CA LEU A 6 10.50 0.74 4.18
C LEU A 6 9.39 0.45 3.16
N VAL A 7 8.12 0.65 3.53
CA VAL A 7 7.00 0.49 2.58
C VAL A 7 7.14 1.40 1.37
N VAL A 8 7.55 2.66 1.55
CA VAL A 8 7.84 3.59 0.43
C VAL A 8 8.91 3.03 -0.50
N ILE A 9 10.01 2.54 0.07
CA ILE A 9 11.11 1.96 -0.71
C ILE A 9 10.64 0.69 -1.45
N SER A 10 9.92 -0.19 -0.76
CA SER A 10 9.40 -1.44 -1.32
C SER A 10 8.49 -1.18 -2.51
N ILE A 11 7.51 -0.28 -2.39
CA ILE A 11 6.59 -0.02 -3.51
C ILE A 11 7.27 0.70 -4.67
N GLN A 12 8.22 1.61 -4.39
CA GLN A 12 9.02 2.27 -5.43
C GLN A 12 9.85 1.24 -6.22
N ASN A 13 10.49 0.31 -5.52
CA ASN A 13 11.31 -0.72 -6.15
C ASN A 13 10.45 -1.77 -6.87
N ALA A 14 9.32 -2.18 -6.29
CA ALA A 14 8.40 -3.14 -6.88
C ALA A 14 7.82 -2.63 -8.21
N THR A 15 7.34 -1.39 -8.22
CA THR A 15 6.80 -0.74 -9.41
C THR A 15 7.87 -0.52 -10.48
N GLN A 16 9.10 -0.17 -10.08
CA GLN A 16 10.23 -0.09 -11.01
C GLN A 16 10.56 -1.47 -11.62
N ALA A 17 10.62 -2.51 -10.79
CA ALA A 17 10.89 -3.88 -11.22
C ALA A 17 9.85 -4.37 -12.22
N PHE A 18 8.56 -4.18 -11.89
CA PHE A 18 7.41 -4.49 -12.73
C PHE A 18 7.49 -3.79 -14.09
N ASN A 19 7.71 -2.47 -14.09
CA ASN A 19 7.72 -1.67 -15.32
C ASN A 19 8.95 -1.96 -16.19
N LYS A 20 10.10 -2.25 -15.58
CA LYS A 20 11.38 -2.45 -16.29
C LYS A 20 11.73 -3.92 -16.54
N SER A 21 10.95 -4.88 -16.04
CA SER A 21 11.30 -6.32 -16.06
C SER A 21 12.65 -6.57 -15.38
N ASP A 22 12.88 -5.89 -14.26
CA ASP A 22 14.13 -5.97 -13.51
C ASP A 22 13.99 -7.04 -12.41
N VAL A 23 14.44 -8.25 -12.72
CA VAL A 23 14.33 -9.39 -11.79
C VAL A 23 15.20 -9.23 -10.55
N SER A 24 16.36 -8.56 -10.67
CA SER A 24 17.24 -8.33 -9.53
C SER A 24 16.58 -7.41 -8.51
N LEU A 25 15.95 -6.34 -8.99
CA LEU A 25 15.19 -5.43 -8.11
C LEU A 25 13.94 -6.11 -7.52
N ALA A 26 13.28 -6.98 -8.29
CA ALA A 26 12.16 -7.77 -7.77
C ALA A 26 12.57 -8.71 -6.63
N GLU A 27 13.70 -9.41 -6.78
CA GLU A 27 14.24 -10.30 -5.74
C GLU A 27 14.67 -9.53 -4.49
N GLU A 28 15.19 -8.31 -4.65
CA GLU A 28 15.50 -7.42 -3.53
C GLU A 28 14.25 -7.05 -2.73
N VAL A 29 13.16 -6.66 -3.40
CA VAL A 29 11.89 -6.35 -2.72
C VAL A 29 11.37 -7.56 -1.94
N ILE A 30 11.33 -8.73 -2.59
CA ILE A 30 10.87 -9.99 -1.98
C ILE A 30 11.71 -10.35 -0.74
N ALA A 31 13.04 -10.20 -0.83
CA ALA A 31 13.92 -10.52 0.29
C ALA A 31 13.76 -9.55 1.47
N ASN A 32 13.54 -8.26 1.18
CA ASN A 32 13.44 -7.19 2.18
C ASN A 32 12.08 -7.13 2.88
N ASP A 33 11.06 -7.78 2.34
CA ASP A 33 9.71 -7.78 2.94
C ASP A 33 9.69 -8.35 4.37
N ASN A 34 10.48 -9.42 4.63
CA ASN A 34 10.67 -9.96 5.98
C ASN A 34 11.08 -8.90 7.02
N LYS A 35 11.75 -7.82 6.60
CA LYS A 35 12.15 -6.75 7.51
C LYS A 35 10.95 -5.95 8.02
N ILE A 36 9.94 -5.74 7.16
CA ILE A 36 8.69 -5.08 7.50
C ILE A 36 7.91 -5.96 8.50
N ASP A 37 7.85 -7.27 8.26
CA ASP A 37 7.22 -8.25 9.16
C ASP A 37 7.85 -8.25 10.55
N GLU A 38 9.18 -8.38 10.61
CA GLU A 38 9.92 -8.38 11.87
C GLU A 38 9.66 -7.10 12.70
N LEU A 39 9.71 -5.94 12.05
CA LEU A 39 9.45 -4.67 12.71
C LEU A 39 8.00 -4.53 13.18
N THR A 40 7.05 -5.09 12.43
CA THR A 40 5.63 -5.12 12.79
C THR A 40 5.41 -5.97 14.04
N VAL A 41 6.00 -7.18 14.10
CA VAL A 41 5.94 -8.04 15.29
C VAL A 41 6.56 -7.35 16.51
N LEU A 42 7.72 -6.72 16.35
CA LEU A 42 8.37 -5.99 17.44
C LEU A 42 7.52 -4.82 17.97
N LEU A 43 6.85 -4.09 17.07
CA LEU A 43 5.96 -3.00 17.44
C LEU A 43 4.72 -3.50 18.19
N ASP A 44 4.20 -4.66 17.78
CA ASP A 44 3.07 -5.31 18.44
C ASP A 44 3.42 -5.79 19.85
N GLU A 45 4.58 -6.45 20.01
CA GLU A 45 5.09 -6.87 21.32
C GLU A 45 5.29 -5.67 22.26
N LEU A 46 5.89 -4.59 21.77
CA LEU A 46 6.07 -3.36 22.56
C LEU A 46 4.73 -2.77 23.00
N SER A 47 3.76 -2.71 22.08
CA SER A 47 2.42 -2.19 22.36
C SER A 47 1.71 -3.01 23.43
N ILE A 48 1.78 -4.35 23.34
CA ILE A 48 1.22 -5.25 24.35
C ILE A 48 1.91 -5.06 25.71
N GLN A 49 3.23 -4.91 25.74
CA GLN A 49 3.98 -4.65 26.98
C GLN A 49 3.55 -3.33 27.63
N ILE A 50 3.35 -2.26 26.85
CA ILE A 50 2.87 -0.97 27.37
C ILE A 50 1.47 -1.14 27.97
N LEU A 51 0.55 -1.80 27.27
CA LEU A 51 -0.80 -2.06 27.77
C LEU A 51 -0.79 -2.84 29.09
N ALA A 52 0.02 -3.91 29.16
CA ALA A 52 0.08 -4.79 30.32
C ALA A 52 0.74 -4.14 31.53
N ARG A 53 1.80 -3.34 31.34
CA ARG A 53 2.63 -2.82 32.43
C ARG A 53 2.26 -1.41 32.88
N GLN A 54 1.75 -0.58 31.97
CA GLN A 54 1.53 0.84 32.25
C GLN A 54 0.05 1.22 32.35
N GLN A 55 -0.87 0.36 31.90
CA GLN A 55 -2.32 0.59 31.94
C GLN A 55 -2.71 2.00 31.43
N PRO A 56 -2.27 2.37 30.20
CA PRO A 56 -2.50 3.71 29.67
C PRO A 56 -4.00 4.00 29.54
N VAL A 57 -4.38 5.27 29.70
CA VAL A 57 -5.77 5.73 29.64
C VAL A 57 -5.98 6.80 28.58
N ALA A 58 -7.23 6.97 28.14
CA ALA A 58 -7.66 8.01 27.21
C ALA A 58 -6.72 8.16 25.99
N ARG A 59 -5.95 9.26 25.93
CA ARG A 59 -5.06 9.56 24.79
C ARG A 59 -3.96 8.53 24.60
N ASP A 60 -3.32 8.08 25.67
CA ASP A 60 -2.20 7.13 25.58
C ASP A 60 -2.70 5.75 25.13
N LEU A 61 -3.89 5.34 25.58
CA LEU A 61 -4.53 4.13 25.08
C LEU A 61 -4.84 4.23 23.58
N ARG A 62 -5.37 5.37 23.12
CA ARG A 62 -5.62 5.61 21.70
C ARG A 62 -4.35 5.55 20.87
N ILE A 63 -3.23 6.11 21.35
CA ILE A 63 -1.94 6.04 20.68
C ILE A 63 -1.52 4.57 20.50
N VAL A 64 -1.52 3.79 21.58
CA VAL A 64 -1.03 2.39 21.53
C VAL A 64 -1.93 1.52 20.65
N VAL A 65 -3.25 1.65 20.75
CA VAL A 65 -4.19 0.89 19.91
C VAL A 65 -4.11 1.31 18.44
N SER A 66 -3.89 2.60 18.17
CA SER A 66 -3.70 3.08 16.79
C SER A 66 -2.38 2.55 16.22
N ALA A 67 -1.30 2.52 17.01
CA ALA A 67 -0.02 1.97 16.58
C ALA A 67 -0.15 0.51 16.12
N LEU A 68 -0.83 -0.35 16.89
CA LEU A 68 -1.12 -1.76 16.52
C LEU A 68 -1.91 -1.89 15.21
N ARG A 69 -2.87 -1.00 14.98
CA ARG A 69 -3.73 -1.07 13.80
C ARG A 69 -3.04 -0.49 12.56
N ILE A 70 -2.16 0.48 12.76
CA ILE A 70 -1.35 1.10 11.72
C ILE A 70 -0.23 0.15 11.31
N SER A 71 0.44 -0.51 12.27
CA SER A 71 1.50 -1.51 12.00
C SER A 71 1.00 -2.60 11.07
N ALA A 72 -0.11 -3.24 11.40
CA ALA A 72 -0.74 -4.28 10.57
C ALA A 72 -1.22 -3.78 9.20
N SER A 73 -1.53 -2.48 9.06
CA SER A 73 -1.89 -1.93 7.74
C SER A 73 -0.65 -1.64 6.91
N LEU A 74 0.48 -1.25 7.53
CA LEU A 74 1.76 -1.05 6.86
C LEU A 74 2.38 -2.37 6.40
N GLU A 75 2.29 -3.43 7.20
CA GLU A 75 2.71 -4.79 6.79
C GLU A 75 1.96 -5.24 5.54
N ARG A 76 0.63 -5.16 5.56
CA ARG A 76 -0.21 -5.40 4.37
C ARG A 76 0.15 -4.56 3.15
N MET A 77 0.64 -3.33 3.31
CA MET A 77 1.15 -2.52 2.19
C MET A 77 2.50 -3.07 1.67
N GLY A 78 3.37 -3.54 2.56
CA GLY A 78 4.57 -4.32 2.24
C GLY A 78 4.24 -5.54 1.39
N ASP A 79 3.30 -6.38 1.85
CA ASP A 79 2.83 -7.57 1.12
C ASP A 79 2.39 -7.24 -0.31
N MET A 80 1.66 -6.12 -0.51
CA MET A 80 1.19 -5.75 -1.85
C MET A 80 2.37 -5.36 -2.75
N ALA A 81 3.37 -4.65 -2.23
CA ALA A 81 4.60 -4.38 -2.96
C ALA A 81 5.38 -5.68 -3.28
N GLU A 82 5.43 -6.62 -2.33
CA GLU A 82 6.03 -7.94 -2.54
C GLU A 82 5.34 -8.71 -3.66
N HIS A 83 4.01 -8.78 -3.66
CA HIS A 83 3.23 -9.45 -4.71
C HIS A 83 3.44 -8.82 -6.11
N ILE A 84 3.54 -7.49 -6.20
CA ILE A 84 3.87 -6.79 -7.46
C ILE A 84 5.26 -7.21 -7.95
N ALA A 85 6.24 -7.29 -7.05
CA ALA A 85 7.59 -7.75 -7.38
C ALA A 85 7.61 -9.24 -7.78
N GLN A 86 6.83 -10.10 -7.12
CA GLN A 86 6.69 -11.52 -7.47
C GLN A 86 6.18 -11.70 -8.90
N LEU A 87 5.20 -10.90 -9.34
CA LEU A 87 4.73 -10.93 -10.73
C LEU A 87 5.87 -10.59 -11.72
N ALA A 88 6.66 -9.54 -11.42
CA ALA A 88 7.81 -9.16 -12.23
C ALA A 88 8.86 -10.29 -12.33
N ARG A 89 9.14 -10.94 -11.21
CA ARG A 89 10.07 -12.08 -11.14
C ARG A 89 9.55 -13.30 -11.89
N TYR A 90 8.27 -13.63 -11.78
CA TYR A 90 7.68 -14.81 -12.43
C TYR A 90 7.58 -14.70 -13.94
N ARG A 91 7.53 -13.47 -14.48
CA ARG A 91 7.45 -13.24 -15.92
C ARG A 91 8.76 -12.90 -16.57
N PHE A 92 9.83 -12.72 -15.82
CA PHE A 92 11.16 -12.48 -16.38
C PHE A 92 11.57 -13.61 -17.36
N PRO A 93 12.11 -13.29 -18.56
CA PRO A 93 12.53 -11.96 -19.02
C PRO A 93 11.44 -11.12 -19.70
N ASP A 94 10.22 -11.64 -19.81
CA ASP A 94 9.09 -10.94 -20.41
C ASP A 94 8.52 -9.84 -19.49
N LYS A 95 7.53 -9.12 -20.02
CA LYS A 95 6.80 -8.08 -19.29
C LYS A 95 5.57 -8.70 -18.67
N VAL A 96 5.24 -8.28 -17.44
CA VAL A 96 4.04 -8.78 -16.74
C VAL A 96 2.77 -8.47 -17.52
N VAL A 97 2.70 -7.27 -18.14
CA VAL A 97 1.50 -6.83 -18.86
C VAL A 97 1.78 -6.47 -20.32
N PRO A 98 0.81 -6.70 -21.22
CA PRO A 98 0.90 -6.28 -22.62
C PRO A 98 1.10 -4.78 -22.79
N LYS A 99 1.65 -4.40 -23.95
CA LYS A 99 1.95 -2.99 -24.30
C LYS A 99 0.79 -2.04 -24.07
N SER A 100 -0.44 -2.49 -24.33
CA SER A 100 -1.67 -1.70 -24.19
C SER A 100 -2.03 -1.30 -22.76
N LEU A 101 -1.46 -1.95 -21.74
CA LEU A 101 -1.73 -1.66 -20.33
C LEU A 101 -0.54 -1.03 -19.60
N ARG A 102 0.64 -0.94 -20.25
CA ARG A 102 1.87 -0.46 -19.60
C ARG A 102 1.76 0.96 -19.07
N SER A 103 1.08 1.86 -19.78
CA SER A 103 0.86 3.24 -19.31
C SER A 103 -0.04 3.28 -18.08
N THR A 104 -1.09 2.45 -18.04
CA THR A 104 -1.99 2.33 -16.89
C THR A 104 -1.23 1.88 -15.65
N PHE A 105 -0.44 0.81 -15.75
CA PHE A 105 0.34 0.31 -14.62
C PHE A 105 1.51 1.22 -14.21
N ALA A 106 2.10 1.95 -15.16
CA ALA A 106 3.08 2.98 -14.83
C ALA A 106 2.45 4.10 -13.99
N GLU A 107 1.20 4.47 -14.29
CA GLU A 107 0.47 5.48 -13.53
C GLU A 107 0.00 4.98 -12.17
N MET A 108 -0.57 3.76 -12.08
CA MET A 108 -0.91 3.14 -10.78
C MET A 108 0.32 3.08 -9.86
N GLY A 109 1.47 2.65 -10.38
CA GLY A 109 2.71 2.62 -9.61
C GLY A 109 3.22 4.00 -9.19
N ARG A 110 2.99 5.05 -10.00
CA ARG A 110 3.32 6.44 -9.64
C ARG A 110 2.44 6.93 -8.49
N LEU A 111 1.14 6.63 -8.54
CA LEU A 111 0.17 7.00 -7.52
C LEU A 111 0.44 6.26 -6.21
N ASP A 112 0.74 4.97 -6.24
CA ASP A 112 1.13 4.21 -5.05
C ASP A 112 2.34 4.81 -4.32
N VAL A 113 3.39 5.16 -5.07
CA VAL A 113 4.58 5.80 -4.49
C VAL A 113 4.20 7.15 -3.87
N LEU A 114 3.36 7.94 -4.53
CA LEU A 114 2.88 9.22 -4.01
C LEU A 114 2.08 9.04 -2.72
N ILE A 115 1.14 8.10 -2.70
CA ILE A 115 0.32 7.74 -1.53
C ILE A 115 1.22 7.32 -0.37
N ALA A 116 2.19 6.43 -0.61
CA ALA A 116 3.11 5.96 0.42
C ALA A 116 3.95 7.10 0.99
N THR A 117 4.45 8.00 0.14
CA THR A 117 5.22 9.19 0.58
C THR A 117 4.36 10.12 1.45
N LYS A 118 3.14 10.46 1.00
CA LYS A 118 2.21 11.29 1.77
C LYS A 118 1.80 10.64 3.07
N LEU A 119 1.60 9.33 3.07
CA LEU A 119 1.28 8.56 4.27
C LEU A 119 2.40 8.61 5.29
N ALA A 120 3.65 8.44 4.86
CA ALA A 120 4.81 8.57 5.74
C ALA A 120 4.93 10.00 6.30
N GLU A 121 4.58 11.02 5.51
CA GLU A 121 4.50 12.40 5.98
C GLU A 121 3.37 12.61 6.99
N LEU A 122 2.16 12.12 6.71
CA LEU A 122 1.01 12.16 7.61
C LEU A 122 1.32 11.52 8.96
N LEU A 123 2.00 10.37 8.98
CA LEU A 123 2.41 9.71 10.22
C LEU A 123 3.45 10.51 11.00
N ARG A 124 4.26 11.33 10.33
CA ARG A 124 5.30 12.16 10.93
C ARG A 124 4.74 13.48 11.48
N THR A 125 3.89 14.15 10.71
CA THR A 125 3.42 15.51 10.98
C THR A 125 2.04 15.55 11.65
N GLN A 126 1.23 14.50 11.45
CA GLN A 126 -0.20 14.46 11.79
C GLN A 126 -1.01 15.56 11.09
N ASP A 127 -0.54 16.06 9.95
CA ASP A 127 -1.28 17.02 9.13
C ASP A 127 -2.45 16.33 8.44
N LEU A 128 -3.66 16.58 8.92
CA LEU A 128 -4.87 15.92 8.43
C LEU A 128 -5.24 16.30 6.99
N ALA A 129 -4.68 17.38 6.42
CA ALA A 129 -4.87 17.71 5.00
C ALA A 129 -4.33 16.59 4.08
N LEU A 130 -3.24 15.93 4.49
CA LEU A 130 -2.66 14.81 3.75
C LEU A 130 -3.59 13.59 3.71
N ALA A 131 -4.49 13.42 4.68
CA ALA A 131 -5.45 12.32 4.67
C ALA A 131 -6.50 12.46 3.56
N ASP A 132 -6.90 13.70 3.26
CA ASP A 132 -7.83 14.00 2.17
C ASP A 132 -7.15 13.85 0.81
N GLU A 133 -5.90 14.26 0.71
CA GLU A 133 -5.09 14.02 -0.49
C GLU A 133 -4.95 12.52 -0.79
N ILE A 134 -4.49 11.71 0.18
CA ILE A 134 -4.34 10.24 0.02
C ILE A 134 -5.62 9.59 -0.50
N ARG A 135 -6.77 10.03 -0.01
CA ARG A 135 -8.09 9.54 -0.46
C ARG A 135 -8.40 9.92 -1.92
N ASN A 136 -8.06 11.14 -2.34
CA ASN A 136 -8.26 11.53 -3.73
C ASN A 136 -7.34 10.73 -4.68
N GLU A 137 -6.12 10.41 -4.25
CA GLU A 137 -5.21 9.57 -5.03
C GLU A 137 -5.66 8.09 -5.08
N ASP A 138 -6.28 7.59 -4.02
CA ASP A 138 -6.94 6.28 -3.98
C ASP A 138 -8.11 6.20 -4.97
N ASP A 139 -8.96 7.23 -5.04
CA ASP A 139 -10.04 7.33 -6.02
C ASP A 139 -9.49 7.24 -7.48
N GLU A 140 -8.33 7.84 -7.76
CA GLU A 140 -7.67 7.71 -9.07
C GLU A 140 -7.18 6.28 -9.35
N ILE A 141 -6.68 5.56 -8.34
CA ILE A 141 -6.27 4.15 -8.47
C ILE A 141 -7.49 3.26 -8.73
N ASP A 142 -8.61 3.50 -8.07
CA ASP A 142 -9.87 2.79 -8.28
C ASP A 142 -10.39 2.96 -9.72
N GLU A 143 -10.35 4.17 -10.26
CA GLU A 143 -10.70 4.42 -11.65
C GLU A 143 -9.79 3.64 -12.62
N LEU A 144 -8.47 3.63 -12.36
CA LEU A 144 -7.52 2.87 -13.15
C LEU A 144 -7.76 1.36 -13.02
N HIS A 145 -8.08 0.87 -11.82
CA HIS A 145 -8.42 -0.53 -11.55
C HIS A 145 -9.61 -0.98 -12.40
N VAL A 146 -10.71 -0.21 -12.37
CA VAL A 146 -11.89 -0.46 -13.20
C VAL A 146 -11.53 -0.43 -14.69
N SER A 147 -10.70 0.53 -15.13
CA SER A 147 -10.27 0.61 -16.52
C SER A 147 -9.48 -0.62 -16.99
N VAL A 148 -8.71 -1.27 -16.10
CA VAL A 148 -8.02 -2.52 -16.40
C VAL A 148 -9.04 -3.64 -16.65
N PHE A 149 -10.05 -3.76 -15.80
CA PHE A 149 -11.13 -4.74 -15.98
C PHE A 149 -11.88 -4.54 -17.30
N ASP A 150 -12.30 -3.31 -17.59
CA ASP A 150 -12.97 -2.97 -18.86
C ASP A 150 -12.10 -3.35 -20.06
N LYS A 151 -10.78 -3.15 -19.95
CA LYS A 151 -9.85 -3.47 -21.03
C LYS A 151 -9.67 -4.96 -21.25
N VAL A 152 -9.51 -5.75 -20.18
CA VAL A 152 -9.23 -7.20 -20.30
C VAL A 152 -10.47 -8.04 -20.53
N LEU A 153 -11.66 -7.53 -20.18
CA LEU A 153 -12.95 -8.16 -20.46
C LEU A 153 -13.59 -7.70 -21.77
N GLY A 154 -13.09 -6.62 -22.37
CA GLY A 154 -13.63 -6.07 -23.62
C GLY A 154 -13.36 -6.94 -24.86
N GLU A 155 -14.24 -6.84 -25.86
CA GLU A 155 -14.16 -7.61 -27.12
C GLU A 155 -12.86 -7.38 -27.93
N THR A 156 -12.16 -6.29 -27.63
CA THR A 156 -10.91 -5.91 -28.32
C THR A 156 -9.65 -6.41 -27.61
N TRP A 157 -9.79 -7.13 -26.49
CA TRP A 157 -8.67 -7.75 -25.80
C TRP A 157 -8.03 -8.82 -26.68
N LYS A 158 -6.70 -8.75 -26.82
CA LYS A 158 -5.89 -9.68 -27.62
C LYS A 158 -4.82 -10.38 -26.80
N GLY A 159 -4.84 -10.22 -25.48
CA GLY A 159 -3.91 -10.90 -24.59
C GLY A 159 -4.32 -12.35 -24.37
N GLU A 160 -3.35 -13.17 -24.03
CA GLU A 160 -3.57 -14.56 -23.65
C GLU A 160 -4.20 -14.63 -22.24
N ALA A 161 -4.67 -15.82 -21.84
CA ALA A 161 -5.25 -16.01 -20.50
C ALA A 161 -4.30 -15.58 -19.37
N VAL A 162 -2.99 -15.79 -19.56
CA VAL A 162 -1.96 -15.37 -18.59
C VAL A 162 -1.88 -13.85 -18.47
N ASP A 163 -1.97 -13.12 -19.58
CA ASP A 163 -1.96 -11.66 -19.59
C ASP A 163 -3.17 -11.09 -18.84
N THR A 164 -4.34 -11.69 -19.04
CA THR A 164 -5.58 -11.31 -18.34
C THR A 164 -5.44 -11.51 -16.84
N VAL A 165 -4.94 -12.68 -16.41
CA VAL A 165 -4.78 -13.00 -14.99
C VAL A 165 -3.76 -12.07 -14.34
N ASP A 166 -2.61 -11.87 -14.96
CA ASP A 166 -1.55 -11.03 -14.40
C ASP A 166 -1.97 -9.56 -14.30
N ALA A 167 -2.64 -9.02 -15.33
CA ALA A 167 -3.19 -7.66 -15.25
C ALA A 167 -4.26 -7.52 -14.16
N THR A 168 -5.12 -8.52 -14.01
CA THR A 168 -6.16 -8.52 -12.98
C THR A 168 -5.54 -8.55 -11.57
N LEU A 169 -4.56 -9.42 -11.35
CA LEU A 169 -3.86 -9.51 -10.07
C LEU A 169 -3.05 -8.24 -9.77
N ALA A 170 -2.27 -7.75 -10.73
CA ALA A 170 -1.47 -6.55 -10.56
C ALA A 170 -2.36 -5.35 -10.21
N SER A 171 -3.46 -5.14 -10.92
CA SER A 171 -4.35 -3.99 -10.66
C SER A 171 -5.03 -4.10 -9.30
N ARG A 172 -5.33 -5.31 -8.82
CA ARG A 172 -5.85 -5.55 -7.47
C ARG A 172 -4.80 -5.27 -6.39
N TYR A 173 -3.53 -5.59 -6.62
CA TYR A 173 -2.49 -5.32 -5.62
C TYR A 173 -2.25 -3.81 -5.44
N HIS A 174 -2.29 -3.03 -6.53
CA HIS A 174 -2.27 -1.57 -6.48
C HIS A 174 -3.49 -1.00 -5.72
N GLU A 175 -4.72 -1.42 -6.06
CA GLU A 175 -5.94 -1.00 -5.36
C GLU A 175 -5.86 -1.29 -3.86
N ARG A 176 -5.55 -2.54 -3.47
CA ARG A 176 -5.43 -2.91 -2.05
C ARG A 176 -4.32 -2.15 -1.32
N PHE A 177 -3.24 -1.78 -2.00
CA PHE A 177 -2.16 -0.98 -1.41
C PHE A 177 -2.68 0.40 -0.99
N ALA A 178 -3.38 1.08 -1.90
CA ALA A 178 -3.99 2.38 -1.66
C ALA A 178 -5.08 2.34 -0.57
N ASP A 179 -5.92 1.30 -0.61
CA ASP A 179 -6.96 1.00 0.37
C ASP A 179 -6.41 0.92 1.82
N HIS A 180 -5.24 0.29 1.97
CA HIS A 180 -4.54 0.20 3.25
C HIS A 180 -3.99 1.56 3.72
N ALA A 181 -3.52 2.40 2.80
CA ALA A 181 -3.09 3.75 3.11
C ALA A 181 -4.26 4.62 3.59
N VAL A 182 -5.41 4.58 2.92
CA VAL A 182 -6.64 5.26 3.34
C VAL A 182 -7.10 4.77 4.72
N SER A 183 -7.01 3.46 4.95
CA SER A 183 -7.31 2.86 6.26
C SER A 183 -6.40 3.43 7.36
N ILE A 184 -5.12 3.68 7.08
CA ILE A 184 -4.20 4.30 8.05
C ILE A 184 -4.54 5.79 8.22
N ALA A 185 -4.80 6.51 7.15
CA ALA A 185 -5.14 7.94 7.19
C ALA A 185 -6.35 8.22 8.11
N LYS A 186 -7.40 7.40 7.99
CA LYS A 186 -8.58 7.44 8.88
C LYS A 186 -8.22 7.20 10.36
N LYS A 187 -7.26 6.32 10.66
CA LYS A 187 -6.78 6.07 12.04
C LYS A 187 -6.00 7.26 12.59
N VAL A 188 -5.24 7.96 11.76
CA VAL A 188 -4.53 9.20 12.17
C VAL A 188 -5.53 10.33 12.45
N GLN A 189 -6.55 10.49 11.61
CA GLN A 189 -7.66 11.43 11.88
C GLN A 189 -8.36 11.11 13.21
N TYR A 190 -8.65 9.83 13.49
CA TYR A 190 -9.20 9.40 14.78
C TYR A 190 -8.27 9.73 15.96
N LEU A 191 -6.95 9.58 15.80
CA LEU A 191 -5.99 9.88 16.85
C LEU A 191 -6.02 11.37 17.25
N GLY A 192 -6.13 12.25 16.25
CA GLY A 192 -6.17 13.71 16.44
C GLY A 192 -7.51 14.21 16.99
N THR A 193 -8.62 13.65 16.49
CA THR A 193 -9.99 14.15 16.78
C THR A 193 -10.68 13.41 17.93
N GLY A 194 -10.35 12.14 18.14
CA GLY A 194 -11.06 11.24 19.06
C GLY A 194 -12.38 10.68 18.50
N ASP A 195 -12.73 10.97 17.25
CA ASP A 195 -13.96 10.53 16.59
C ASP A 195 -13.66 9.74 15.31
N TRP A 196 -14.35 8.62 15.11
CA TRP A 196 -14.19 7.76 13.92
C TRP A 196 -14.90 8.33 12.70
N ALA A 197 -15.86 9.23 12.89
CA ALA A 197 -16.58 9.91 11.82
C ALA A 197 -16.88 11.36 12.22
N PRO A 198 -15.86 12.24 12.26
CA PRO A 198 -16.06 13.63 12.66
C PRO A 198 -17.10 14.37 11.79
N GLU A 199 -17.30 13.95 10.54
CA GLU A 199 -18.32 14.49 9.62
C GLU A 199 -19.76 14.07 9.95
N LEU A 200 -19.96 12.98 10.71
CA LEU A 200 -21.28 12.54 11.19
C LEU A 200 -21.62 13.14 12.56
N ALA A 201 -20.67 13.81 13.20
CA ALA A 201 -20.81 14.39 14.54
C ALA A 201 -21.23 15.88 14.53
N SER A 202 -21.40 16.48 13.34
CA SER A 202 -21.83 17.87 13.14
C SER A 202 -23.27 17.99 12.65
#